data_AF-A0A6G1CIX3-F1
#
_entry.id   AF-A0A6G1CIX3-F1
#
_cell.length_a   1.000
_cell.length_b   1.000
_cell.length_c   1.000
_cell.angle_alpha   90.00
_cell.angle_beta   90.00
_cell.angle_gamma   90.00
#
_symmetry.space_group_name_H-M   'P 1'
#
loop_
_entity.id
_entity.type
_entity.pdbx_description
1 polymer ?
#
loop_
_entity_poly.entity_id
_entity_poly.type
_entity_poly.pdbx_seq_one_letter_code
_entity_poly.pdbx_strand_id
1 'polypeptide(L)' 'MAVAPTRAEFSDYNIREYTRRRTVDAFRENRAFGDAADAAAAFVDGKKQLEVAKRQAVVYSLFAPKAKSIMEMKL' A
#
# COMPACT_ATOMS: atom_id res chain seq x y z
N MET A 1 10.87 -9.28 -6.54
CA MET A 1 10.99 -7.93 -7.12
C MET A 1 9.62 -7.27 -7.13
N ALA A 2 9.58 -6.07 -6.55
CA ALA A 2 8.52 -5.11 -6.30
C ALA A 2 7.14 -5.33 -6.93
N VAL A 3 6.10 -5.32 -6.09
CA VAL A 3 4.93 -4.45 -6.28
C VAL A 3 4.32 -4.13 -4.90
N ALA A 4 4.86 -3.13 -4.21
CA ALA A 4 4.16 -2.43 -3.16
C ALA A 4 4.19 -0.96 -3.56
N PRO A 5 3.07 -0.20 -3.49
CA PRO A 5 3.14 1.23 -3.70
C PRO A 5 4.19 1.80 -2.75
N THR A 6 5.09 2.62 -3.26
CA THR A 6 6.17 3.13 -2.43
C THR A 6 5.54 4.00 -1.34
N ARG A 7 6.07 3.90 -0.11
CA ARG A 7 5.58 4.67 1.04
C ARG A 7 5.50 6.17 0.73
N ALA A 8 6.28 6.67 -0.23
CA ALA A 8 6.31 8.07 -0.64
C ALA A 8 5.11 8.54 -1.49
N GLU A 9 4.28 7.64 -2.02
CA GLU A 9 3.18 8.02 -2.94
C GLU A 9 1.97 8.64 -2.24
N PHE A 10 1.81 8.42 -0.93
CA PHE A 10 0.69 8.96 -0.15
C PHE A 10 1.16 10.09 0.78
N SER A 11 0.67 11.30 0.52
CA SER A 11 0.95 12.50 1.32
C SER A 11 0.34 12.43 2.72
N ASP A 12 -0.89 11.93 2.84
CA ASP A 12 -1.57 11.74 4.11
C ASP A 12 -0.95 10.62 4.95
N TYR A 13 -0.67 10.92 6.23
CA TYR A 13 -0.05 9.98 7.16
C TYR A 13 -0.86 8.69 7.34
N ASN A 14 -2.17 8.80 7.60
CA ASN A 14 -3.00 7.65 7.92
C ASN A 14 -3.13 6.73 6.71
N ILE A 15 -3.33 7.30 5.53
CA ILE A 15 -3.42 6.53 4.29
C ILE A 15 -2.10 5.79 4.02
N ARG A 16 -0.97 6.47 4.20
CA ARG A 16 0.35 5.90 3.99
C ARG A 16 0.64 4.74 4.96
N GLU A 17 0.40 4.94 6.25
CA GLU A 17 0.67 3.91 7.25
C GLU A 17 -0.33 2.74 7.15
N TYR A 18 -1.60 3.01 6.83
CA TYR A 18 -2.58 1.95 6.53
C TYR A 18 -2.15 1.10 5.33
N THR A 19 -1.80 1.75 4.21
CA THR A 19 -1.39 1.05 2.98
C THR A 19 -0.16 0.19 3.22
N ARG A 20 0.81 0.71 3.98
CA ARG A 20 2.00 -0.04 4.38
C ARG A 20 1.63 -1.28 5.19
N ARG A 21 0.83 -1.12 6.24
CA ARG A 21 0.42 -2.23 7.11
C ARG A 21 -0.36 -3.29 6.33
N ARG A 22 -1.38 -2.87 5.57
CA ARG A 22 -2.21 -3.78 4.77
C ARG A 22 -1.40 -4.57 3.76
N THR A 23 -0.39 -3.94 3.13
CA THR A 23 0.51 -4.61 2.20
C THR A 23 1.35 -5.66 2.92
N VAL A 24 1.98 -5.31 4.04
CA VAL A 24 2.80 -6.26 4.83
C VAL A 24 1.97 -7.43 5.33
N ASP A 25 0.77 -7.17 5.84
CA ASP A 25 -0.14 -8.21 6.34
C ASP A 25 -0.56 -9.15 5.21
N ALA A 26 -0.89 -8.61 4.03
CA ALA A 26 -1.18 -9.43 2.84
C ALA A 26 0.00 -10.34 2.48
N PHE A 27 1.23 -9.83 2.43
CA PHE A 27 2.40 -10.67 2.12
C PHE A 27 2.64 -11.75 3.19
N ARG A 28 2.33 -11.47 4.47
CA ARG A 28 2.44 -12.46 5.56
C ARG A 28 1.38 -13.54 5.46
N GLU A 29 0.13 -13.16 5.20
CA GLU A 29 -1.00 -14.08 5.01
C GLU A 29 -0.74 -15.05 3.85
N ASN A 30 -0.13 -14.56 2.77
CA ASN A 30 0.16 -15.35 1.56
C ASN A 30 1.53 -16.05 1.61
N ARG A 31 2.25 -16.00 2.74
CA ARG A 31 3.62 -16.56 2.87
C ARG A 31 3.67 -18.08 2.81
N ALA A 32 2.59 -18.75 3.23
CA ALA A 32 2.57 -20.19 3.44
C ALA A 32 1.94 -20.98 2.28
N PHE A 33 1.77 -20.38 1.10
CA PHE A 33 1.25 -21.13 -0.05
C PHE A 33 2.22 -22.25 -0.43
N GLY A 34 1.74 -23.48 -0.30
CA GLY A 34 2.44 -24.68 -0.75
C GLY A 34 2.28 -24.95 -2.24
N ASP A 35 1.26 -24.34 -2.88
CA ASP A 35 0.97 -24.50 -4.31
C ASP A 35 1.42 -23.26 -5.11
N ALA A 36 2.12 -23.51 -6.22
CA ALA A 36 2.55 -22.49 -7.16
C ALA A 36 1.37 -21.80 -7.87
N ALA A 37 0.23 -22.49 -8.04
CA ALA A 37 -0.97 -21.90 -8.63
C ALA A 37 -1.57 -20.79 -7.75
N ASP A 38 -1.65 -21.03 -6.44
CA ASP A 38 -2.15 -20.05 -5.46
C ASP A 38 -1.24 -18.81 -5.40
N ALA A 39 0.08 -19.01 -5.42
CA ALA A 39 1.05 -17.93 -5.49
C ALA A 39 0.89 -17.08 -6.77
N ALA A 40 0.66 -17.72 -7.92
CA ALA A 40 0.42 -17.03 -9.18
C ALA A 40 -0.89 -16.23 -9.15
N ALA A 41 -1.97 -16.79 -8.60
CA ALA A 41 -3.24 -16.10 -8.45
C ALA A 41 -3.12 -14.87 -7.53
N ALA A 42 -2.49 -15.03 -6.37
CA ALA A 42 -2.23 -13.95 -5.43
C ALA A 42 -1.34 -12.85 -6.04
N PHE A 43 -0.36 -13.21 -6.88
CA PHE A 43 0.45 -12.24 -7.60
C PHE A 43 -0.35 -11.43 -8.63
N VAL A 44 -1.26 -12.08 -9.37
CA VAL A 44 -2.16 -11.40 -10.31
C VAL A 44 -3.09 -10.45 -9.56
N ASP A 45 -3.63 -10.85 -8.41
CA ASP A 45 -4.45 -9.98 -7.57
C ASP A 45 -3.64 -8.78 -7.04
N GLY A 46 -2.43 -9.03 -6.52
CA GLY A 46 -1.53 -7.98 -6.04
C GLY A 46 -1.23 -6.91 -7.09
N LYS A 47 -1.10 -7.30 -8.37
CA LYS A 47 -0.99 -6.33 -9.48
C LYS A 47 -2.25 -5.48 -9.65
N LYS A 48 -3.44 -6.05 -9.54
CA LYS A 48 -4.69 -5.28 -9.59
C LYS A 48 -4.77 -4.29 -8.43
N GLN A 49 -4.40 -4.73 -7.22
CA GLN A 49 -4.37 -3.87 -6.03
C GLN A 49 -3.37 -2.71 -6.17
N LEU A 50 -2.22 -2.93 -6.82
CA LEU A 50 -1.30 -1.84 -7.13
C LEU A 50 -1.93 -0.77 -8.00
N GLU A 51 -2.60 -1.17 -9.09
CA GLU A 51 -3.20 -0.20 -10.00
C GLU A 51 -4.35 0.58 -9.33
N VAL A 52 -5.03 -0.02 -8.35
CA VAL A 52 -5.95 0.71 -7.45
C VAL A 52 -5.17 1.69 -6.58
N ALA A 53 -4.11 1.25 -5.90
CA ALA A 53 -3.31 2.09 -5.01
C ALA A 53 -2.72 3.32 -5.73
N LYS A 54 -2.20 3.14 -6.95
CA LYS A 54 -1.68 4.24 -7.79
C LYS A 54 -2.74 5.29 -8.11
N ARG A 55 -3.92 4.86 -8.54
CA ARG A 55 -5.05 5.78 -8.80
C ARG A 55 -5.46 6.51 -7.54
N GLN A 56 -5.47 5.79 -6.42
CA GLN A 56 -5.86 6.37 -5.15
C GLN A 56 -4.82 7.35 -4.60
N ALA A 57 -3.53 7.14 -4.88
CA ALA A 57 -2.48 8.11 -4.56
C ALA A 57 -2.72 9.45 -5.25
N VAL A 58 -3.12 9.43 -6.53
CA VAL A 58 -3.50 10.65 -7.25
C VAL A 58 -4.70 11.33 -6.59
N VAL A 59 -5.78 10.59 -6.32
CA VAL A 59 -6.98 11.16 -5.66
C VAL A 59 -6.63 11.78 -4.30
N TYR A 60 -5.89 11.07 -3.45
CA TYR A 60 -5.53 11.60 -2.13
C TYR A 60 -4.59 12.80 -2.20
N SER A 61 -3.74 12.90 -3.23
CA SER A 61 -2.91 14.07 -3.44
C SER A 61 -3.72 15.34 -3.73
N LEU A 62 -4.86 15.21 -4.45
CA LEU A 62 -5.75 16.33 -4.76
C LEU A 62 -6.44 16.90 -3.51
N PHE A 63 -6.64 16.05 -2.49
CA PHE A 63 -7.30 16.41 -1.23
C PHE A 63 -6.34 16.40 -0.03
N ALA A 64 -5.02 16.49 -0.30
CA ALA A 64 -4.02 16.40 0.74
C ALA A 64 -4.15 17.57 1.74
N PRO A 65 -4.12 17.31 3.06
CA PRO A 65 -4.09 18.36 4.06
C PRO A 65 -2.88 19.27 3.88
N LYS A 66 -3.07 20.60 4.02
CA LYS A 66 -1.97 21.57 3.93
C LYS A 66 -0.99 21.45 5.10
N ALA A 67 -1.46 20.99 6.25
CA ALA A 67 -0.66 20.76 7.43
C ALA A 67 -0.30 19.28 7.56
N LYS A 68 0.92 18.98 8.02
CA LYS A 68 1.35 17.62 8.34
C LYS A 68 0.60 17.09 9.56
N SER A 69 0.49 15.76 9.65
CA SER A 69 -0.09 15.12 10.84
C SER A 69 0.77 15.39 12.07
N ILE A 70 0.14 15.54 13.26
CA ILE A 70 0.86 15.64 14.54
C ILE A 70 1.76 14.41 14.75
N MET A 71 1.35 13.25 14.24
CA MET A 71 2.15 12.01 14.29
C MET A 71 3.47 12.11 13.51
N GLU A 72 3.62 13.09 12.62
CA GLU A 72 4.83 13.35 11.84
C GLU A 72 5.67 14.52 12.39
N MET A 73 5.11 15.28 13.35
CA MET A 73 5.85 16.35 13.99
C MET A 73 6.84 15.71 14.97
N LYS A 74 8.14 15.91 14.73
CA LYS A 74 9.15 15.60 15.74
C LYS A 74 9.04 16.66 16.83
N LEU A 75 8.87 16.23 18.07
CA LEU A 75 9.08 17.05 19.26
C LEU A 75 10.53 17.55 19.30
#